data_AF-A0A6I6DL98-F1
#
_entry.id   AF-A0A6I6DL98-F1
#
_cell.length_a   1.000
_cell.length_b   1.000
_cell.length_c   1.000
_cell.angle_alpha   90.00
_cell.angle_beta   90.00
_cell.angle_gamma   90.00
#
_symmetry.space_group_name_H-M   'P 1'
#
loop_
_entity.id
_entity.type
_entity.pdbx_description
1 polymer ?
#
loop_
_entity_poly.entity_id
_entity_poly.type
_entity_poly.pdbx_seq_one_letter_code
_entity_poly.pdbx_strand_id
1 'polypeptide(L)'
;MDSVIRSRIDSELKAQAGSVLESCGLTWSTAIRLFAEQIVKNEGIPFEVTRKPTARLRNAMREAEDISTHQNGRFDGVDQLMESLNDGKE
;
A
#
# COMPACT_ATOMS: atom_id res chain seq x y z
N MET A 1 -0.71 6.14 -26.77
CA MET A 1 -1.07 7.44 -26.14
C MET A 1 0.09 7.82 -25.23
N ASP A 2 0.64 9.02 -25.39
CA ASP A 2 1.61 9.58 -24.45
C ASP A 2 0.85 10.20 -23.26
N SER A 3 1.38 10.06 -22.04
CA SER A 3 0.79 10.62 -20.83
C SER A 3 1.88 11.20 -19.94
N VAL A 4 1.65 12.41 -19.43
CA VAL A 4 2.65 13.21 -18.72
C VAL A 4 2.33 13.26 -17.22
N ILE A 5 3.32 12.93 -16.40
CA ILE A 5 3.26 13.08 -14.94
C ILE A 5 3.81 14.46 -14.56
N ARG A 6 3.00 15.29 -13.90
CA ARG A 6 3.41 16.62 -13.41
C ARG A 6 3.09 16.74 -11.93
N SER A 7 4.11 17.00 -11.12
CA SER A 7 3.97 17.17 -9.67
C SER A 7 4.74 18.40 -9.19
N ARG A 8 4.23 19.06 -8.15
CA ARG A 8 4.97 20.09 -7.43
C ARG A 8 5.90 19.41 -6.43
N ILE A 9 7.14 19.89 -6.38
CA ILE A 9 8.16 19.41 -5.47
C ILE A 9 8.94 20.61 -4.95
N ASP A 10 9.42 20.50 -3.71
CA ASP A 10 10.36 21.45 -3.14
C ASP A 10 11.64 21.53 -4.00
N SER A 11 12.18 22.74 -4.15
CA SER A 11 13.34 22.97 -5.03
C SER A 11 14.62 22.35 -4.49
N GLU A 12 14.82 22.34 -3.18
CA GLU A 12 16.00 21.75 -2.55
C GLU A 12 15.94 20.22 -2.67
N LEU A 13 14.78 19.63 -2.37
CA LEU A 13 14.54 18.20 -2.54
C LEU A 13 14.78 17.75 -3.98
N LYS A 14 14.31 18.53 -4.96
CA LYS A 14 14.55 18.24 -6.38
C LYS A 14 16.04 18.28 -6.74
N ALA A 15 16.80 19.22 -6.19
CA ALA A 15 18.24 19.31 -6.45
C ALA A 15 19.00 18.13 -5.82
N GLN A 16 18.70 17.83 -4.55
CA GLN A 16 19.34 16.73 -3.82
C GLN A 16 19.07 15.37 -4.46
N ALA A 17 17.80 15.05 -4.74
CA ALA A 17 17.43 13.81 -5.40
C ALA A 17 18.01 13.73 -6.82
N GLY A 18 18.07 14.86 -7.55
CA GLY A 18 18.70 14.92 -8.86
C GLY A 18 20.18 14.50 -8.84
N SER A 19 20.96 15.04 -7.89
CA SER A 19 22.38 14.68 -7.73
C SER A 19 22.57 13.19 -7.43
N VAL A 20 21.72 12.62 -6.57
CA VAL A 20 21.73 11.17 -6.29
C VAL A 20 21.43 10.36 -7.55
N LEU A 21 20.39 10.72 -8.30
CA LEU A 21 20.03 10.03 -9.54
C LEU A 21 21.17 10.10 -10.58
N GLU A 22 21.79 11.26 -10.75
CA GLU A 22 22.92 11.45 -11.66
C GLU A 22 24.12 10.58 -11.27
N SER A 23 24.42 10.45 -9.98
CA SER A 23 25.48 9.54 -9.50
C SER A 23 25.18 8.06 -9.79
N CYS A 24 23.90 7.71 -9.92
CA CYS A 24 23.44 6.39 -10.35
C CYS A 24 23.31 6.25 -11.89
N GLY A 25 23.63 7.29 -12.67
CA GLY A 25 23.48 7.30 -14.12
C GLY A 25 22.02 7.38 -14.60
N LEU A 26 21.12 7.87 -13.75
CA LEU A 26 19.69 7.94 -14.00
C LEU A 26 19.23 9.38 -14.25
N THR A 27 18.25 9.52 -15.15
CA THR A 27 17.51 10.77 -15.31
C THR A 27 16.27 10.76 -14.42
N TRP A 28 15.71 11.94 -14.12
CA TRP A 28 14.41 12.06 -13.46
C TRP A 28 13.30 11.26 -14.16
N SER A 29 13.23 11.34 -15.49
CA SER A 29 12.24 10.61 -16.27
C SER A 29 12.40 9.10 -16.12
N THR A 30 13.64 8.60 -16.11
CA THR A 30 13.92 7.18 -15.89
C THR A 30 13.53 6.76 -14.48
N ALA A 31 13.89 7.54 -13.46
CA ALA A 31 13.57 7.23 -12.07
C ALA A 31 12.05 7.18 -11.81
N ILE A 32 11.29 8.16 -12.31
CA ILE A 32 9.83 8.19 -12.17
C ILE A 32 9.18 7.02 -12.92
N ARG A 33 9.71 6.64 -14.09
CA ARG A 33 9.22 5.47 -14.83
C ARG A 33 9.46 4.17 -14.06
N LEU A 34 10.68 3.97 -13.54
CA LEU A 34 11.01 2.81 -12.72
C LEU A 34 10.14 2.74 -11.46
N PHE A 35 9.88 3.87 -10.82
CA PHE A 35 8.98 3.94 -9.68
C PHE A 35 7.55 3.47 -10.04
N ALA A 36 7.01 3.93 -11.17
CA ALA A 36 5.69 3.50 -11.63
C ALA A 36 5.65 2.00 -11.98
N GLU A 37 6.70 1.47 -12.62
CA GLU A 37 6.83 0.03 -12.91
C GLU A 37 6.88 -0.80 -11.62
N GLN A 38 7.60 -0.33 -10.60
CA GLN A 38 7.64 -1.00 -9.30
C GLN A 38 6.30 -0.97 -8.57
N ILE A 39 5.50 0.10 -8.72
CA ILE A 39 4.14 0.13 -8.19
C ILE A 39 3.29 -0.97 -8.81
N VAL A 40 3.34 -1.09 -10.14
CA VAL A 40 2.58 -2.12 -10.87
C VAL A 40 3.05 -3.52 -10.49
N LYS A 41 4.37 -3.73 -10.40
CA LYS A 41 4.96 -5.03 -10.07
C LYS A 41 4.60 -5.53 -8.68
N ASN A 42 4.54 -4.63 -7.69
CA ASN A 42 4.30 -4.99 -6.29
C ASN A 42 2.84 -4.79 -5.85
N GLU A 43 1.96 -4.38 -6.77
CA GLU A 43 0.57 -4.00 -6.49
C GLU A 43 0.44 -3.05 -5.28
N GLY A 44 1.42 -2.15 -5.13
CA GLY A 44 1.61 -1.37 -3.92
C GLY A 44 2.79 -0.42 -3.99
N ILE A 45 2.93 0.45 -3.00
CA ILE A 45 4.04 1.40 -2.95
C ILE A 45 5.36 0.64 -2.72
N PRO A 46 6.39 0.83 -3.58
CA PRO A 46 7.61 0.03 -3.57
C PRO A 46 8.66 0.54 -2.56
N PHE A 47 8.19 0.97 -1.39
CA PHE A 47 9.00 1.28 -0.23
C PHE A 47 8.15 1.12 1.02
N GLU A 48 8.79 0.83 2.15
CA GLU A 48 8.07 0.67 3.42
C GLU A 48 7.44 2.01 3.82
N VAL A 49 6.11 2.02 3.94
CA VAL A 49 5.38 3.20 4.43
C VAL A 49 5.49 3.20 5.96
N THR A 50 6.57 3.77 6.47
CA THR A 50 6.87 3.87 7.90
C THR A 50 6.04 4.96 8.56
N ARG A 51 4.75 4.70 8.74
CA ARG A 51 3.91 5.44 9.68
C ARG A 51 3.54 4.50 10.82
N LYS A 52 3.60 4.96 12.07
CA LYS A 52 2.91 4.25 13.16
C LYS A 52 1.47 3.99 12.67
N PRO A 53 1.01 2.73 12.59
CA PRO A 53 -0.27 2.41 11.98
C PRO A 53 -1.36 3.27 12.62
N THR A 54 -2.28 3.81 11.82
CA THR A 54 -3.39 4.61 12.35
C THR A 54 -4.19 3.78 13.35
N ALA A 55 -4.89 4.43 14.28
CA ALA A 55 -5.72 3.69 15.25
C ALA A 55 -6.70 2.74 14.55
N ARG A 56 -7.27 3.17 13.42
CA ARG A 56 -8.12 2.33 12.56
C ARG A 56 -7.37 1.10 12.03
N LEU A 57 -6.17 1.28 11.46
CA LEU A 57 -5.39 0.17 10.92
C LEU A 57 -4.94 -0.80 12.01
N ARG A 58 -4.59 -0.29 13.20
CA ARG A 58 -4.26 -1.14 14.36
C ARG A 58 -5.43 -1.97 14.84
N ASN A 59 -6.63 -1.40 14.86
CA ASN A 59 -7.84 -2.12 15.25
C ASN A 59 -8.17 -3.21 14.23
N ALA A 60 -8.15 -2.88 12.93
CA ALA A 60 -8.38 -3.87 11.87
C ALA A 60 -7.37 -5.03 11.89
N MET A 61 -6.09 -4.74 12.19
CA MET A 61 -5.07 -5.77 12.37
C MET A 61 -5.33 -6.66 13.59
N ARG A 62 -5.76 -6.08 14.72
CA ARG A 62 -6.15 -6.85 15.91
C ARG A 62 -7.38 -7.72 15.66
N GLU A 63 -8.40 -7.18 14.99
CA GLU A 63 -9.60 -7.93 14.61
C GLU A 63 -9.25 -9.11 13.70
N ALA A 64 -8.38 -8.91 12.71
CA ALA A 64 -7.92 -9.98 11.83
C ALA A 64 -7.11 -11.06 12.57
N GLU A 65 -6.27 -10.67 13.53
CA GLU A 65 -5.49 -11.60 14.37
C GLU A 65 -6.39 -12.40 15.32
N ASP A 66 -7.42 -11.75 15.89
CA ASP A 66 -8.41 -12.39 16.76
C ASP A 66 -9.24 -13.43 16.00
N ILE A 67 -9.72 -13.09 14.80
CA ILE A 67 -10.44 -14.00 13.90
C ILE A 67 -9.57 -15.21 13.53
N SER A 68 -8.28 -14.99 13.26
CA SER A 68 -7.35 -16.05 12.87
C SER A 68 -6.99 -16.99 14.02
N THR A 69 -6.91 -16.46 15.25
CA THR A 69 -6.49 -17.21 16.44
C THR A 69 -7.65 -18.01 17.05
N HIS A 70 -8.87 -17.48 17.04
CA HIS A 70 -10.02 -18.09 17.70
C HIS A 70 -10.84 -19.04 16.81
N GLN A 71 -10.41 -19.34 15.58
CA GLN A 71 -11.16 -20.18 14.61
C GLN A 71 -12.61 -19.72 14.34
N ASN A 72 -13.02 -18.53 14.77
CA ASN A 72 -14.36 -17.97 14.54
C ASN A 72 -14.67 -17.63 13.07
N GLY A 73 -13.73 -17.88 12.15
CA GLY A 73 -13.88 -17.67 10.71
C GLY A 73 -13.85 -18.96 9.87
N ARG A 74 -13.81 -20.16 10.49
CA ARG A 74 -13.93 -21.41 9.74
C ARG A 74 -15.42 -21.77 9.64
N PHE A 75 -15.96 -21.61 8.45
CA PHE A 75 -17.30 -22.04 8.11
C PHE A 75 -17.20 -23.27 7.21
N ASP A 76 -17.96 -24.31 7.52
CA ASP A 76 -17.99 -25.55 6.73
C ASP A 76 -18.77 -25.40 5.42
N GLY A 77 -19.37 -24.22 5.18
CA GLY A 77 -20.10 -23.91 3.96
C GLY A 77 -20.54 -22.45 3.85
N VAL A 78 -20.91 -22.04 2.63
CA VAL A 78 -21.30 -20.66 2.30
C VAL A 78 -22.57 -20.24 3.05
N ASP A 79 -23.51 -21.15 3.30
CA ASP A 79 -24.71 -20.88 4.08
C ASP A 79 -24.40 -20.47 5.53
N GLN A 80 -23.48 -21.17 6.20
CA GLN A 80 -23.09 -20.89 7.58
C GLN A 80 -22.36 -19.54 7.71
N LEU A 81 -21.59 -19.17 6.67
CA LEU A 81 -20.95 -17.86 6.57
C LEU A 81 -21.99 -16.74 6.39
N MET A 82 -22.96 -16.92 5.48
CA MET A 82 -24.02 -15.94 5.22
C MET A 82 -24.91 -15.70 6.45
N GLU A 83 -25.24 -16.75 7.20
CA GLU A 83 -26.04 -16.65 8.42
C GLU A 83 -25.32 -15.82 9.50
N SER A 84 -24.04 -16.11 9.73
CA SER A 84 -23.22 -15.41 10.73
C SER A 84 -23.01 -13.91 10.40
N LEU A 85 -22.96 -13.56 9.11
CA LEU A 85 -22.85 -12.16 8.67
C LEU A 85 -24.17 -11.39 8.79
N ASN A 86 -25.31 -12.08 8.75
CA ASN A 86 -26.62 -11.47 8.83
C ASN A 86 -27.09 -11.25 10.29
N ASP A 87 -26.60 -12.05 11.24
CA ASP A 87 -26.86 -11.90 12.68
C ASP A 87 -26.03 -10.78 13.35
N GLY A 88 -25.00 -10.26 12.69
CA GLY A 88 -24.10 -9.21 13.20
C GLY A 88 -24.63 -7.78 13.16
N LYS A 89 -25.93 -7.54 13.39
CA LYS A 89 -26.50 -6.20 13.59
C LYS A 89 -27.25 -6.11 14.93
N GLU A 90 -26.51 -5.77 15.99
CA GLU A 90 -26.92 -4.84 17.07
C GLU A 90 -25.69 -4.11 17.63
#